data_AF-A0A4R0RJM4-F1
#
_entry.id   AF-A0A4R0RJM4-F1
#
_cell.length_a   1.000
_cell.length_b   1.000
_cell.length_c   1.000
_cell.angle_alpha   90.00
_cell.angle_beta   90.00
_cell.angle_gamma   90.00
#
_symmetry.space_group_name_H-M   'P 1'
#
loop_
_entity.id
_entity.type
_entity.pdbx_description
1 polymer ?
#
loop_
_entity_poly.entity_id
_entity_poly.type
_entity_poly.pdbx_seq_one_letter_code
_entity_poly.pdbx_strand_id
1 'polypeptide(L)'
;TSQQHSAIAISSLPTPVLLLVTRLHQPSRIGVTTTNVSSASSVRALRFFAHVAAFHPRSLEPHVVSENARTGTTTNVPVDHPDYTRESVDPKHLHVLDIDGREIFFDRRKVPPPPCISLADPVEQVWQEWECSRILKINGFGIPVSAWAKIYQKKYGIQSKAWGRIRNQWGKWAFIAKERERLGSDDTFWEKFSENGTHLKYEKISNLLQKEREQSAEKHAADATKFFGGDFQREDTSGVFMYRNSKKGVSVMKTKSDIARKWLQLLEWDVDVAARWAAMQAAAENEHEEPETHTGMQVSAPEPDVPMDLS
;
A
#
# COMPACT_ATOMS: atom_id res chain seq x y z
N THR A 1 51.69 28.08 -8.43
CA THR A 1 51.45 27.02 -7.42
C THR A 1 50.27 26.20 -7.87
N SER A 2 50.55 25.02 -8.42
CA SER A 2 49.60 24.09 -9.04
C SER A 2 49.03 23.17 -7.96
N GLN A 3 47.72 22.94 -7.94
CA GLN A 3 47.10 21.95 -7.05
C GLN A 3 46.40 20.89 -7.91
N GLN A 4 47.00 19.71 -7.96
CA GLN A 4 46.43 18.51 -8.58
C GLN A 4 45.33 17.94 -7.67
N HIS A 5 44.18 17.61 -8.24
CA HIS A 5 43.20 16.72 -7.61
C HIS A 5 43.36 15.32 -8.22
N SER A 6 43.80 14.36 -7.40
CA SER A 6 43.84 12.94 -7.75
C SER A 6 42.45 12.33 -7.58
N ALA A 7 41.93 11.72 -8.64
CA ALA A 7 40.76 10.84 -8.58
C ALA A 7 41.23 9.42 -8.23
N ILE A 8 40.72 8.85 -7.14
CA ILE A 8 40.92 7.44 -6.81
C ILE A 8 39.73 6.67 -7.40
N ALA A 9 39.99 5.90 -8.45
CA ALA A 9 39.05 4.91 -8.96
C ALA A 9 39.17 3.62 -8.13
N ILE A 10 38.09 3.25 -7.43
CA ILE A 10 37.97 1.91 -6.81
C ILE A 10 37.17 1.05 -7.79
N SER A 11 37.89 0.24 -8.58
CA SER A 11 37.28 -0.78 -9.43
C SER A 11 37.13 -2.10 -8.66
N SER A 12 36.00 -2.77 -8.89
CA SER A 12 35.76 -4.21 -8.65
C SER A 12 35.44 -4.65 -7.21
N LEU A 13 34.15 -4.66 -6.88
CA LEU A 13 33.55 -5.61 -5.94
C LEU A 13 32.29 -6.22 -6.59
N PRO A 14 32.08 -7.56 -6.53
CA PRO A 14 30.99 -8.26 -7.21
C PRO A 14 29.66 -8.30 -6.44
N THR A 15 29.49 -7.48 -5.40
CA THR A 15 28.28 -7.50 -4.55
C THR A 15 27.84 -6.10 -4.19
N PRO A 16 26.53 -5.77 -4.25
CA PRO A 16 26.04 -4.45 -3.85
C PRO A 16 26.17 -4.30 -2.33
N VAL A 17 27.02 -3.37 -1.90
CA VAL A 17 27.12 -2.93 -0.51
C VAL A 17 26.17 -1.75 -0.33
N LEU A 18 25.12 -1.93 0.48
CA LEU A 18 24.21 -0.85 0.84
C LEU A 18 24.78 -0.11 2.07
N LEU A 19 25.19 1.14 1.89
CA LEU A 19 25.62 2.02 2.98
C LEU A 19 24.40 2.68 3.61
N LEU A 20 24.03 2.26 4.83
CA LEU A 20 23.00 2.93 5.62
C LEU A 20 23.63 4.07 6.41
N VAL A 21 23.31 5.32 6.06
CA VAL A 21 23.72 6.49 6.85
C VAL A 21 22.58 6.85 7.78
N THR A 22 22.68 6.47 9.05
CA THR A 22 21.73 6.89 10.08
C THR A 22 22.14 8.24 10.65
N ARG A 23 21.26 9.23 10.52
CA ARG A 23 21.45 10.55 11.11
C ARG A 23 21.00 10.52 12.57
N LEU A 24 21.92 10.21 13.48
CA LEU A 24 21.68 10.35 14.92
C LEU A 24 21.57 11.84 15.29
N HIS A 25 20.52 12.16 16.05
CA HIS A 25 20.28 13.51 16.57
C HIS A 25 21.19 13.80 17.78
N GLN A 26 22.51 13.85 17.56
CA GLN A 26 23.47 14.58 18.40
C GLN A 26 24.70 14.99 17.57
N PRO A 27 25.19 16.24 17.68
CA PRO A 27 26.36 16.69 16.94
C PRO A 27 27.60 16.28 17.73
N SER A 28 28.22 15.14 17.38
CA SER A 28 29.66 14.84 17.52
C SER A 28 29.90 13.32 17.58
N ARG A 29 29.86 12.64 16.42
CA ARG A 29 30.63 11.41 16.07
C ARG A 29 29.96 10.73 14.88
N ILE A 30 30.68 10.62 13.77
CA ILE A 30 30.30 9.76 12.65
C ILE A 30 30.87 8.38 12.95
N GLY A 31 30.03 7.45 13.36
CA GLY A 31 30.35 6.02 13.37
C GLY A 31 29.88 5.41 12.05
N VAL A 32 30.80 4.83 11.28
CA VAL A 32 30.46 4.02 10.10
C VAL A 32 30.42 2.57 10.59
N THR A 33 29.23 1.96 10.57
CA THR A 33 29.06 0.54 10.89
C THR A 33 28.73 -0.19 9.60
N THR A 34 29.63 -1.07 9.16
CA THR A 34 29.41 -1.95 8.01
C THR A 34 28.84 -3.27 8.51
N THR A 35 27.57 -3.56 8.23
CA THR A 35 26.97 -4.88 8.47
C THR A 35 26.79 -5.62 7.15
N ASN A 36 27.34 -6.84 7.11
CA ASN A 36 27.36 -7.69 5.93
C ASN A 36 26.10 -8.58 5.96
N VAL A 37 25.09 -8.30 5.13
CA VAL A 37 23.85 -9.08 5.09
C VAL A 37 23.91 -10.05 3.92
N SER A 38 24.43 -11.25 4.17
CA SER A 38 24.69 -12.30 3.17
C SER A 38 23.57 -13.36 3.09
N SER A 39 22.30 -12.97 3.15
CA SER A 39 21.19 -13.92 3.00
C SER A 39 20.10 -13.43 2.05
N ALA A 40 19.83 -14.22 1.02
CA ALA A 40 18.80 -14.00 0.00
C ALA A 40 17.38 -13.88 0.58
N SER A 41 17.15 -14.35 1.82
CA SER A 41 15.89 -14.20 2.54
C SER A 41 15.61 -12.75 2.98
N SER A 42 16.64 -11.92 3.15
CA SER A 42 16.50 -10.53 3.59
C SER A 42 16.01 -9.58 2.49
N VAL A 43 16.29 -9.90 1.22
CA VAL A 43 15.84 -9.10 0.06
C VAL A 43 14.35 -9.34 -0.27
N ARG A 44 13.79 -10.49 0.11
CA ARG A 44 12.36 -10.80 -0.08
C ARG A 44 11.45 -10.07 0.92
N ALA A 45 11.93 -9.82 2.14
CA ALA A 45 11.19 -9.06 3.16
C ALA A 45 10.88 -7.62 2.71
N LEU A 46 11.75 -6.99 1.91
CA LEU A 46 11.58 -5.61 1.43
C LEU A 46 10.58 -5.46 0.27
N ARG A 47 10.27 -6.53 -0.50
CA ARG A 47 9.21 -6.48 -1.53
C ARG A 47 7.80 -6.70 -0.96
N PHE A 48 7.67 -7.25 0.25
CA PHE A 48 6.37 -7.51 0.88
C PHE A 48 5.68 -6.23 1.41
N PHE A 49 6.42 -5.15 1.67
CA PHE A 49 5.88 -3.89 2.21
C PHE A 49 5.09 -3.06 1.19
N ALA A 50 5.16 -3.37 -0.10
CA ALA A 50 4.37 -2.68 -1.14
C ALA A 50 2.89 -3.11 -1.15
N HIS A 51 2.50 -4.17 -0.44
CA HIS A 51 1.17 -4.77 -0.59
C HIS A 51 0.05 -4.07 0.20
N VAL A 52 0.38 -3.14 1.12
CA VAL A 52 -0.61 -2.59 2.06
C VAL A 52 -0.61 -1.06 2.17
N ALA A 53 0.45 -0.38 1.74
CA ALA A 53 0.53 1.07 1.78
C ALA A 53 -0.49 1.80 0.86
N ALA A 54 -1.21 1.09 -0.01
CA ALA A 54 -2.18 1.69 -0.94
C ALA A 54 -3.46 2.28 -0.27
N PHE A 55 -3.63 2.14 1.05
CA PHE A 55 -4.85 2.55 1.76
C PHE A 55 -4.71 3.66 2.82
N HIS A 56 -3.57 4.35 2.88
CA HIS A 56 -3.48 5.63 3.60
C HIS A 56 -3.33 6.82 2.64
N PRO A 57 -3.96 7.97 2.92
CA PRO A 57 -3.49 9.24 2.37
C PRO A 57 -2.10 9.50 2.97
N ARG A 58 -1.06 9.17 2.19
CA ARG A 58 0.34 9.32 2.60
C ARG A 58 0.65 10.80 2.85
N SER A 59 1.20 11.08 4.02
CA SER A 59 1.95 12.31 4.29
C SER A 59 3.15 12.34 3.35
N LEU A 60 3.31 13.45 2.63
CA LEU A 60 4.34 13.67 1.64
C LEU A 60 5.70 13.81 2.34
N GLU A 61 6.56 12.80 2.20
CA GLU A 61 8.02 12.96 2.28
C GLU A 61 8.56 13.11 0.85
N PRO A 62 9.55 13.98 0.61
CA PRO A 62 10.06 14.27 -0.73
C PRO A 62 10.86 13.06 -1.25
N HIS A 63 10.28 12.34 -2.21
CA HIS A 63 11.04 11.40 -3.01
C HIS A 63 12.05 12.16 -3.88
N VAL A 64 13.34 11.96 -3.61
CA VAL A 64 14.41 12.24 -4.56
C VAL A 64 14.25 11.26 -5.71
N VAL A 65 13.63 11.72 -6.80
CA VAL A 65 13.47 10.96 -8.04
C VAL A 65 14.80 10.99 -8.78
N SER A 66 15.34 9.80 -9.01
CA SER A 66 16.48 9.57 -9.89
C SER A 66 16.13 9.99 -11.31
N GLU A 67 16.91 10.92 -11.82
CA GLU A 67 16.75 11.66 -13.06
C GLU A 67 17.04 10.77 -14.28
N ASN A 68 16.05 9.98 -14.71
CA ASN A 68 16.09 9.38 -16.04
C ASN A 68 15.52 10.38 -17.04
N ALA A 69 16.43 10.97 -17.82
CA ALA A 69 16.18 11.95 -18.85
C ALA A 69 15.15 11.44 -19.90
N ARG A 70 13.87 11.75 -19.67
CA ARG A 70 12.88 11.91 -20.74
C ARG A 70 12.76 13.41 -20.98
N THR A 71 13.38 13.88 -22.06
CA THR A 71 13.14 15.20 -22.64
C THR A 71 11.73 15.23 -23.25
N GLY A 72 10.71 15.21 -22.39
CA GLY A 72 9.35 15.58 -22.75
C GLY A 72 9.23 17.08 -22.54
N THR A 73 9.24 17.84 -23.62
CA THR A 73 8.95 19.27 -23.61
C THR A 73 7.50 19.47 -23.14
N THR A 74 7.30 19.64 -21.83
CA THR A 74 6.02 20.04 -21.25
C THR A 74 5.72 21.45 -21.74
N THR A 75 5.02 21.52 -22.87
CA THR A 75 4.46 22.76 -23.41
C THR A 75 3.40 23.21 -22.42
N ASN A 76 3.75 24.16 -21.55
CA ASN A 76 2.81 24.91 -20.73
C ASN A 76 1.94 25.74 -21.67
N VAL A 77 0.90 25.12 -22.24
CA VAL A 77 -0.16 25.86 -22.94
C VAL A 77 -0.86 26.69 -21.87
N PRO A 78 -0.80 28.05 -21.94
CA PRO A 78 -1.58 28.90 -21.07
C PRO A 78 -3.05 28.65 -21.41
N VAL A 79 -3.72 27.85 -20.59
CA VAL A 79 -5.17 27.72 -20.66
C VAL A 79 -5.71 29.02 -20.09
N ASP A 80 -6.05 29.97 -20.98
CA ASP A 80 -6.78 31.20 -20.68
C ASP A 80 -8.09 30.83 -19.99
N HIS A 81 -8.06 30.78 -18.65
CA HIS A 81 -9.25 30.70 -17.82
C HIS A 81 -9.48 32.08 -17.22
N PRO A 82 -10.71 32.64 -17.33
CA PRO A 82 -11.00 34.00 -16.93
C PRO A 82 -10.72 34.18 -15.42
N ASP A 83 -9.79 35.08 -15.11
CA ASP A 83 -9.60 35.89 -13.89
C ASP A 83 -10.19 35.41 -12.55
N TYR A 84 -10.19 34.10 -12.27
CA TYR A 84 -10.52 33.62 -10.93
C TYR A 84 -9.29 33.70 -10.05
N THR A 85 -9.00 34.90 -9.57
CA THR A 85 -7.89 35.12 -8.64
C THR A 85 -8.30 34.77 -7.22
N ARG A 86 -7.32 34.40 -6.38
CA ARG A 86 -7.55 34.05 -4.97
C ARG A 86 -8.20 35.20 -4.20
N GLU A 87 -7.90 36.43 -4.58
CA GLU A 87 -8.36 37.67 -3.98
C GLU A 87 -9.85 37.94 -4.28
N SER A 88 -10.40 37.31 -5.32
CA SER A 88 -11.82 37.44 -5.69
C SER A 88 -12.77 36.67 -4.74
N VAL A 89 -12.22 35.83 -3.85
CA VAL A 89 -12.99 34.97 -2.94
C VAL A 89 -12.89 35.47 -1.51
N ASP A 90 -14.04 35.62 -0.85
CA ASP A 90 -14.09 35.91 0.58
C ASP A 90 -13.25 34.88 1.37
N PRO A 91 -12.25 35.30 2.17
CA PRO A 91 -11.39 34.40 2.93
C PRO A 91 -12.16 33.41 3.83
N LYS A 92 -13.36 33.76 4.30
CA LYS A 92 -14.22 32.87 5.10
C LYS A 92 -14.74 31.67 4.31
N HIS A 93 -14.85 31.82 3.00
CA HIS A 93 -15.40 30.83 2.08
C HIS A 93 -14.37 30.26 1.10
N LEU A 94 -13.13 30.77 1.13
CA LEU A 94 -12.01 30.25 0.36
C LEU A 94 -11.67 28.82 0.81
N HIS A 95 -11.56 27.93 -0.17
CA HIS A 95 -10.97 26.61 0.00
C HIS A 95 -9.83 26.45 -0.99
N VAL A 96 -8.73 25.85 -0.52
CA VAL A 96 -7.56 25.50 -1.32
C VAL A 96 -7.52 23.99 -1.45
N LEU A 97 -7.56 23.50 -2.67
CA LEU A 97 -7.46 22.09 -3.00
C LEU A 97 -6.15 21.85 -3.72
N ASP A 98 -5.28 21.05 -3.11
CA ASP A 98 -4.04 20.58 -3.74
C ASP A 98 -4.27 19.24 -4.46
N ILE A 99 -4.02 19.26 -5.76
CA ILE A 99 -4.05 18.11 -6.67
C ILE A 99 -2.69 18.04 -7.36
N ASP A 100 -1.90 17.04 -7.00
CA ASP A 100 -0.59 16.76 -7.59
C ASP A 100 0.37 17.97 -7.61
N GLY A 101 0.38 18.75 -6.52
CA GLY A 101 1.21 19.94 -6.37
C GLY A 101 0.62 21.20 -7.01
N ARG A 102 -0.58 21.10 -7.59
CA ARG A 102 -1.32 22.24 -8.13
C ARG A 102 -2.40 22.68 -7.14
N GLU A 103 -2.27 23.91 -6.65
CA GLU A 103 -3.30 24.54 -5.83
C GLU A 103 -4.45 25.08 -6.69
N ILE A 104 -5.68 24.68 -6.35
CA ILE A 104 -6.92 25.17 -6.94
C ILE A 104 -7.71 25.90 -5.85
N PHE A 105 -8.01 27.17 -6.10
CA PHE A 105 -8.75 28.04 -5.17
C PHE A 105 -10.22 28.15 -5.60
N PHE A 106 -11.16 28.03 -4.66
CA PHE A 106 -12.58 28.21 -4.95
C PHE A 106 -13.42 28.61 -3.74
N ASP A 107 -14.59 29.23 -4.00
CA ASP A 107 -15.62 29.50 -3.01
C ASP A 107 -16.43 28.23 -2.69
N ARG A 108 -16.39 27.79 -1.43
CA ARG A 108 -17.12 26.61 -0.92
C ARG A 108 -18.61 26.62 -1.21
N ARG A 109 -19.22 27.81 -1.32
CA ARG A 109 -20.67 27.98 -1.57
C ARG A 109 -21.03 27.75 -3.03
N LYS A 110 -20.06 27.92 -3.93
CA LYS A 110 -20.25 27.80 -5.38
C LYS A 110 -19.91 26.40 -5.92
N VAL A 111 -19.47 25.48 -5.06
CA VAL A 111 -19.17 24.10 -5.46
C VAL A 111 -20.47 23.43 -5.91
N PRO A 112 -20.55 22.93 -7.17
CA PRO A 112 -21.74 22.25 -7.65
C PRO A 112 -21.94 20.91 -6.92
N PRO A 113 -23.16 20.37 -6.87
CA PRO A 113 -23.37 19.02 -6.35
C PRO A 113 -22.60 17.98 -7.18
N PRO A 114 -22.15 16.88 -6.57
CA PRO A 114 -21.46 15.85 -7.32
C PRO A 114 -22.42 15.26 -8.36
N PRO A 115 -21.97 15.06 -9.61
CA PRO A 115 -22.82 14.54 -10.67
C PRO A 115 -23.20 13.09 -10.39
N CYS A 116 -24.44 12.72 -10.72
CA CYS A 116 -24.96 11.37 -10.56
C CYS A 116 -24.63 10.54 -11.80
N ILE A 117 -23.36 10.15 -11.93
CA ILE A 117 -22.82 9.41 -13.08
C ILE A 117 -22.51 7.96 -12.70
N SER A 118 -22.52 7.09 -13.71
CA SER A 118 -21.96 5.75 -13.63
C SER A 118 -20.74 5.69 -14.55
N LEU A 119 -19.56 5.43 -13.99
CA LEU A 119 -18.33 5.16 -14.74
C LEU A 119 -18.11 3.65 -14.95
N ALA A 120 -19.16 2.84 -14.85
CA ALA A 120 -19.02 1.38 -14.84
C ALA A 120 -18.84 0.78 -16.25
N ASP A 121 -19.14 1.52 -17.31
CA ASP A 121 -19.11 1.01 -18.68
C ASP A 121 -18.82 2.15 -19.68
N PRO A 122 -17.64 2.18 -20.33
CA PRO A 122 -16.53 1.22 -20.25
C PRO A 122 -15.70 1.38 -18.96
N VAL A 123 -15.05 0.31 -18.48
CA VAL A 123 -14.27 0.30 -17.22
C VAL A 123 -13.08 1.28 -17.31
N GLU A 124 -12.53 1.45 -18.50
CA GLU A 124 -11.46 2.38 -18.84
C GLU A 124 -11.77 3.81 -18.42
N GLN A 125 -13.05 4.18 -18.48
CA GLN A 125 -13.50 5.52 -18.09
C GLN A 125 -13.25 5.78 -16.61
N VAL A 126 -13.19 4.74 -15.76
CA VAL A 126 -12.89 4.89 -14.33
C VAL A 126 -11.53 5.54 -14.14
N TRP A 127 -10.46 4.99 -14.72
CA TRP A 127 -9.10 5.54 -14.51
C TRP A 127 -8.85 6.82 -15.31
N GLN A 128 -9.47 6.99 -16.47
CA GLN A 128 -9.42 8.26 -17.21
C GLN A 128 -9.97 9.42 -16.35
N GLU A 129 -11.17 9.26 -15.79
CA GLU A 129 -11.80 10.28 -14.95
C GLU A 129 -11.17 10.35 -13.54
N TRP A 130 -10.49 9.29 -13.11
CA TRP A 130 -9.75 9.26 -11.84
C TRP A 130 -8.54 10.19 -11.84
N GLU A 131 -7.79 10.23 -12.93
CA GLU A 131 -6.61 11.08 -13.10
C GLU A 131 -6.98 12.45 -13.67
N CYS A 132 -7.87 12.49 -14.66
CA CYS A 132 -8.25 13.70 -15.39
C CYS A 132 -9.76 13.73 -15.64
N SER A 133 -10.53 14.38 -14.77
CA SER A 133 -11.98 14.46 -14.98
C SER A 133 -12.43 15.72 -15.71
N ARG A 134 -13.38 15.55 -16.62
CA ARG A 134 -14.09 16.67 -17.27
C ARG A 134 -15.52 16.86 -16.73
N ILE A 135 -15.96 15.96 -15.86
CA ILE A 135 -17.35 15.84 -15.44
C ILE A 135 -17.68 16.85 -14.34
N LEU A 136 -16.82 16.98 -13.33
CA LEU A 136 -16.95 18.00 -12.30
C LEU A 136 -16.02 19.16 -12.65
N LYS A 137 -16.58 20.37 -12.81
CA LYS A 137 -15.79 21.59 -13.02
C LYS A 137 -16.01 22.58 -11.89
N ILE A 138 -14.92 23.10 -11.34
CA ILE A 138 -14.95 24.20 -10.35
C ILE A 138 -14.14 25.34 -10.95
N ASN A 139 -14.76 26.51 -11.13
CA ASN A 139 -14.16 27.65 -11.84
C ASN A 139 -13.57 27.25 -13.20
N GLY A 140 -14.25 26.32 -13.88
CA GLY A 140 -13.83 25.77 -15.15
C GLY A 140 -12.66 24.77 -15.11
N PHE A 141 -12.03 24.54 -13.96
CA PHE A 141 -11.04 23.47 -13.78
C PHE A 141 -11.75 22.12 -13.62
N GLY A 142 -11.37 21.14 -14.44
CA GLY A 142 -11.80 19.76 -14.29
C GLY A 142 -11.22 19.15 -13.02
N ILE A 143 -12.08 18.60 -12.16
CA ILE A 143 -11.70 18.04 -10.87
C ILE A 143 -11.72 16.52 -10.94
N PRO A 144 -10.55 15.85 -10.91
CA PRO A 144 -10.47 14.39 -10.98
C PRO A 144 -11.29 13.71 -9.89
N VAL A 145 -11.84 12.53 -10.21
CA VAL A 145 -12.67 11.75 -9.28
C VAL A 145 -11.88 11.40 -8.00
N SER A 146 -10.57 11.17 -8.10
CA SER A 146 -9.67 10.95 -6.96
C SER A 146 -9.73 12.07 -5.91
N ALA A 147 -9.94 13.31 -6.34
CA ALA A 147 -9.99 14.50 -5.47
C ALA A 147 -11.37 14.76 -4.85
N TRP A 148 -12.44 14.08 -5.27
CA TRP A 148 -13.81 14.35 -4.77
C TRP A 148 -13.94 14.15 -3.26
N ALA A 149 -13.20 13.20 -2.69
CA ALA A 149 -13.15 12.99 -1.24
C ALA A 149 -12.59 14.22 -0.50
N LYS A 150 -11.65 14.97 -1.09
CA LYS A 150 -11.08 16.19 -0.52
C LYS A 150 -12.06 17.39 -0.58
N ILE A 151 -13.12 17.29 -1.37
CA ILE A 151 -14.12 18.35 -1.52
C ILE A 151 -15.36 18.06 -0.67
N TYR A 152 -16.00 16.91 -0.87
CA TYR A 152 -17.34 16.68 -0.34
C TYR A 152 -17.36 16.07 1.06
N GLN A 153 -16.22 15.58 1.59
CA GLN A 153 -16.20 15.00 2.94
C GLN A 153 -16.69 16.00 3.99
N LYS A 154 -17.44 15.49 4.97
CA LYS A 154 -18.08 16.29 6.03
C LYS A 154 -17.12 17.25 6.75
N LYS A 155 -15.85 16.86 6.94
CA LYS A 155 -14.82 17.70 7.58
C LYS A 155 -14.58 19.03 6.85
N TYR A 156 -14.87 19.08 5.56
CA TYR A 156 -14.73 20.30 4.76
C TYR A 156 -16.01 21.12 4.69
N GLY A 157 -17.11 20.72 5.32
CA GLY A 157 -18.33 21.52 5.39
C GLY A 157 -19.00 21.88 4.05
N ILE A 158 -18.45 21.42 2.92
CA ILE A 158 -18.98 21.64 1.58
C ILE A 158 -20.05 20.58 1.35
N GLN A 159 -21.31 21.02 1.20
CA GLN A 159 -22.45 20.16 0.94
C GLN A 159 -22.47 18.85 1.76
N SER A 160 -22.61 18.95 3.08
CA SER A 160 -22.43 17.83 4.03
C SER A 160 -23.18 16.52 3.71
N LYS A 161 -24.32 16.59 2.97
CA LYS A 161 -25.11 15.42 2.54
C LYS A 161 -24.61 14.78 1.24
N ALA A 162 -23.86 15.53 0.41
CA ALA A 162 -23.43 15.09 -0.91
C ALA A 162 -22.52 13.86 -0.85
N TRP A 163 -21.52 13.87 0.04
CA TRP A 163 -20.60 12.74 0.21
C TRP A 163 -21.32 11.44 0.59
N GLY A 164 -22.35 11.51 1.44
CA GLY A 164 -23.13 10.34 1.81
C GLY A 164 -23.74 9.63 0.60
N ARG A 165 -24.12 10.37 -0.45
CA ARG A 165 -24.69 9.82 -1.68
C ARG A 165 -23.65 9.16 -2.57
N ILE A 166 -22.46 9.75 -2.69
CA ILE A 166 -21.45 9.29 -3.66
C ILE A 166 -20.37 8.38 -3.08
N ARG A 167 -20.16 8.35 -1.76
CA ARG A 167 -19.02 7.65 -1.13
C ARG A 167 -18.92 6.16 -1.49
N ASN A 168 -20.07 5.48 -1.60
CA ASN A 168 -20.09 4.05 -1.88
C ASN A 168 -19.66 3.80 -3.33
N GLN A 169 -20.17 4.60 -4.26
CA GLN A 169 -19.82 4.52 -5.67
C GLN A 169 -18.37 4.94 -5.90
N TRP A 170 -17.95 6.06 -5.30
CA TRP A 170 -16.57 6.53 -5.30
C TRP A 170 -15.59 5.48 -4.77
N GLY A 171 -15.96 4.76 -3.69
CA GLY A 171 -15.13 3.70 -3.15
C GLY A 171 -14.90 2.56 -4.15
N LYS A 172 -15.92 2.17 -4.92
CA LYS A 172 -15.79 1.15 -5.97
C LYS A 172 -14.87 1.62 -7.10
N TRP A 173 -15.04 2.85 -7.59
CA TRP A 173 -14.16 3.46 -8.58
C TRP A 173 -12.70 3.53 -8.11
N ALA A 174 -12.51 3.96 -6.86
CA ALA A 174 -11.20 4.05 -6.23
C ALA A 174 -10.48 2.70 -6.19
N PHE A 175 -11.20 1.60 -5.97
CA PHE A 175 -10.58 0.27 -5.94
C PHE A 175 -10.07 -0.16 -7.32
N ILE A 176 -10.85 0.06 -8.36
CA ILE A 176 -10.45 -0.30 -9.72
C ILE A 176 -9.29 0.58 -10.20
N ALA A 177 -9.40 1.90 -10.02
CA ALA A 177 -8.34 2.82 -10.44
C ALA A 177 -7.01 2.52 -9.73
N LYS A 178 -7.03 2.31 -8.41
CA LYS A 178 -5.83 1.97 -7.65
C LYS A 178 -5.24 0.61 -8.01
N GLU A 179 -6.08 -0.38 -8.34
CA GLU A 179 -5.56 -1.67 -8.80
C GLU A 179 -4.86 -1.52 -10.16
N ARG A 180 -5.41 -0.72 -11.07
CA ARG A 180 -4.75 -0.38 -12.33
C ARG A 180 -3.43 0.34 -12.09
N GLU A 181 -3.40 1.35 -11.21
CA GLU A 181 -2.16 2.03 -10.81
C GLU A 181 -1.12 1.05 -10.26
N ARG A 182 -1.55 0.07 -9.44
CA ARG A 182 -0.68 -0.96 -8.86
C ARG A 182 -0.08 -1.90 -9.91
N LEU A 183 -0.84 -2.24 -10.95
CA LEU A 183 -0.39 -3.09 -12.06
C LEU A 183 0.46 -2.31 -13.07
N GLY A 184 0.31 -0.99 -13.13
CA GLY A 184 1.18 -0.08 -13.86
C GLY A 184 0.79 0.15 -15.33
N SER A 185 -0.04 -0.72 -15.92
CA SER A 185 -0.54 -0.54 -17.29
C SER A 185 -1.94 -1.15 -17.49
N ASP A 186 -2.64 -0.66 -18.51
CA ASP A 186 -3.97 -1.16 -18.90
C ASP A 186 -3.87 -2.61 -19.39
N ASP A 187 -2.81 -2.96 -20.14
CA ASP A 187 -2.58 -4.32 -20.64
C ASP A 187 -2.42 -5.31 -19.48
N THR A 188 -1.60 -4.99 -18.48
CA THR A 188 -1.43 -5.84 -17.27
C THR A 188 -2.70 -5.93 -16.43
N PHE A 189 -3.52 -4.88 -16.44
CA PHE A 189 -4.81 -4.90 -15.77
C PHE A 189 -5.77 -5.86 -16.47
N TRP A 190 -5.86 -5.77 -17.79
CA TRP A 190 -6.74 -6.62 -18.58
C TRP A 190 -6.25 -8.06 -18.69
N GLU A 191 -4.94 -8.32 -18.65
CA GLU A 191 -4.39 -9.67 -18.50
C GLU A 191 -4.91 -10.34 -17.21
N LYS A 192 -4.91 -9.61 -16.08
CA LYS A 192 -5.47 -10.10 -14.81
C LYS A 192 -7.00 -10.24 -14.85
N PHE A 193 -7.69 -9.31 -15.51
CA PHE A 193 -9.15 -9.21 -15.50
C PHE A 193 -9.80 -9.55 -16.85
N SER A 194 -9.34 -10.62 -17.49
CA SER A 194 -9.97 -11.21 -18.67
C SER A 194 -10.21 -12.71 -18.48
N GLU A 195 -11.28 -13.22 -19.09
CA GLU A 195 -11.56 -14.65 -19.18
C GLU A 195 -11.77 -15.02 -20.65
N ASN A 196 -11.00 -16.00 -21.14
CA ASN A 196 -11.04 -16.44 -22.55
C ASN A 196 -10.85 -15.28 -23.55
N GLY A 197 -9.93 -14.36 -23.25
CA GLY A 197 -9.66 -13.18 -24.07
C GLY A 197 -10.75 -12.10 -24.04
N THR A 198 -11.77 -12.24 -23.19
CA THR A 198 -12.83 -11.23 -23.00
C THR A 198 -12.67 -10.52 -21.66
N HIS A 199 -12.65 -9.18 -21.69
CA HIS A 199 -12.57 -8.34 -20.50
C HIS A 199 -13.74 -8.61 -19.55
N LEU A 200 -13.45 -8.72 -18.26
CA LEU A 200 -14.48 -8.88 -17.23
C LEU A 200 -15.29 -7.59 -17.07
N LYS A 201 -16.59 -7.73 -16.81
CA LYS A 201 -17.46 -6.59 -16.50
C LYS A 201 -17.07 -5.95 -15.16
N TYR A 202 -17.32 -4.65 -15.03
CA TYR A 202 -17.06 -3.85 -13.84
C TYR A 202 -17.46 -4.50 -12.51
N GLU A 203 -18.69 -5.04 -12.44
CA GLU A 203 -19.22 -5.65 -11.22
C GLU A 203 -18.41 -6.89 -10.82
N LYS A 204 -18.02 -7.72 -11.80
CA LYS A 204 -17.22 -8.92 -11.56
C LYS A 204 -15.81 -8.55 -11.08
N ILE A 205 -15.18 -7.55 -11.69
CA ILE A 205 -13.88 -7.02 -11.22
C ILE A 205 -14.00 -6.49 -9.78
N SER A 206 -15.04 -5.70 -9.50
CA SER A 206 -15.28 -5.15 -8.15
C SER A 206 -15.42 -6.25 -7.10
N ASN A 207 -16.15 -7.32 -7.41
CA ASN A 207 -16.37 -8.45 -6.51
C ASN A 207 -15.08 -9.27 -6.30
N LEU A 208 -14.29 -9.49 -7.35
CA LEU A 208 -12.98 -10.15 -7.24
C LEU A 208 -12.05 -9.34 -6.34
N LEU A 209 -11.93 -8.03 -6.56
CA LEU A 209 -11.11 -7.14 -5.72
C LEU A 209 -11.60 -7.06 -4.28
N GLN A 210 -12.90 -7.14 -4.05
CA GLN A 210 -13.44 -7.23 -2.69
C GLN A 210 -13.01 -8.54 -2.02
N LYS A 211 -13.18 -9.67 -2.71
CA LYS A 211 -12.79 -10.99 -2.20
C LYS A 211 -11.30 -11.08 -1.89
N GLU A 212 -10.43 -10.60 -2.78
CA GLU A 212 -8.97 -10.56 -2.57
C GLU A 212 -8.61 -9.80 -1.28
N ARG A 213 -9.28 -8.67 -1.02
CA ARG A 213 -9.05 -7.87 0.20
C ARG A 213 -9.56 -8.53 1.45
N GLU A 214 -10.72 -9.20 1.39
CA GLU A 214 -11.24 -9.96 2.51
C GLU A 214 -10.28 -11.10 2.90
N GLN A 215 -9.74 -11.81 1.90
CA GLN A 215 -8.73 -12.85 2.11
C GLN A 215 -7.41 -12.29 2.67
N SER A 216 -6.92 -11.17 2.12
CA SER A 216 -5.71 -10.51 2.65
C SER A 216 -5.92 -10.02 4.08
N ALA A 217 -7.06 -9.40 4.39
CA ALA A 217 -7.40 -8.97 5.74
C ALA A 217 -7.52 -10.14 6.71
N GLU A 218 -8.08 -11.26 6.26
CA GLU A 218 -8.14 -12.49 7.05
C GLU A 218 -6.75 -13.03 7.36
N LYS A 219 -5.88 -13.14 6.35
CA LYS A 219 -4.48 -13.57 6.54
C LYS A 219 -3.76 -12.67 7.55
N HIS A 220 -3.79 -11.35 7.35
CA HIS A 220 -3.09 -10.42 8.22
C HIS A 220 -3.68 -10.33 9.64
N ALA A 221 -5.00 -10.52 9.79
CA ALA A 221 -5.59 -10.62 11.12
C ALA A 221 -5.15 -11.92 11.83
N ALA A 222 -5.06 -13.04 11.10
CA ALA A 222 -4.55 -14.30 11.63
C ALA A 222 -3.06 -14.19 12.01
N ASP A 223 -2.25 -13.54 11.18
CA ASP A 223 -0.84 -13.26 11.45
C ASP A 223 -0.67 -12.45 12.75
N ALA A 224 -1.42 -11.35 12.90
CA ALA A 224 -1.41 -10.56 14.12
C ALA A 224 -1.85 -11.37 15.34
N THR A 225 -2.90 -12.17 15.20
CA THR A 225 -3.41 -13.04 16.27
C THR A 225 -2.35 -14.06 16.68
N LYS A 226 -1.66 -14.68 15.71
CA LYS A 226 -0.56 -15.63 15.95
C LYS A 226 0.60 -14.94 16.67
N PHE A 227 1.02 -13.76 16.19
CA PHE A 227 2.15 -13.04 16.75
C PHE A 227 1.96 -12.63 18.21
N PHE A 228 0.76 -12.16 18.59
CA PHE A 228 0.45 -11.73 19.95
C PHE A 228 -0.10 -12.85 20.86
N GLY A 229 -0.20 -14.08 20.36
CA GLY A 229 -0.74 -15.22 21.12
C GLY A 229 -2.24 -15.10 21.42
N GLY A 230 -2.99 -14.41 20.55
CA GLY A 230 -4.44 -14.23 20.68
C GLY A 230 -4.89 -13.14 21.65
N ASP A 231 -3.98 -12.44 22.32
CA ASP A 231 -4.31 -11.36 23.26
C ASP A 231 -3.79 -9.99 22.79
N PHE A 232 -4.73 -9.14 22.40
CA PHE A 232 -4.47 -7.76 21.97
C PHE A 232 -4.49 -6.73 23.12
N GLN A 233 -4.64 -7.16 24.38
CA GLN A 233 -4.62 -6.29 25.56
C GLN A 233 -3.25 -6.24 26.24
N ARG A 234 -2.29 -7.04 25.78
CA ARG A 234 -0.93 -7.08 26.32
C ARG A 234 -0.24 -5.72 26.19
N GLU A 235 0.62 -5.42 27.16
CA GLU A 235 1.36 -4.14 27.21
C GLU A 235 2.26 -3.95 25.98
N ASP A 236 2.82 -5.03 25.42
CA ASP A 236 3.67 -5.00 24.23
C ASP A 236 2.92 -4.64 22.92
N THR A 237 1.58 -4.63 22.93
CA THR A 237 0.79 -4.11 21.80
C THR A 237 0.69 -2.59 21.80
N SER A 238 1.12 -1.92 22.88
CA SER A 238 0.99 -0.46 23.07
C SER A 238 -0.44 0.07 22.84
N GLY A 239 -1.46 -0.78 23.01
CA GLY A 239 -2.86 -0.44 22.76
C GLY A 239 -3.21 -0.18 21.28
N VAL A 240 -2.35 -0.58 20.33
CA VAL A 240 -2.54 -0.32 18.88
C VAL A 240 -3.83 -0.91 18.33
N PHE A 241 -4.26 -2.06 18.88
CA PHE A 241 -5.49 -2.76 18.53
C PHE A 241 -6.68 -2.38 19.41
N MET A 242 -6.55 -1.30 20.19
CA MET A 242 -7.63 -0.78 21.02
C MET A 242 -8.19 0.52 20.42
N TYR A 243 -9.44 0.82 20.73
CA TYR A 243 -10.07 2.09 20.37
C TYR A 243 -10.92 2.61 21.54
N ARG A 244 -11.04 3.93 21.64
CA ARG A 244 -11.89 4.57 22.65
C ARG A 244 -13.33 4.63 22.16
N ASN A 245 -14.20 3.89 22.84
CA ASN A 245 -15.64 3.94 22.66
C ASN A 245 -16.24 4.94 23.67
N SER A 246 -16.99 5.93 23.19
CA SER A 246 -17.58 6.97 24.04
C SER A 246 -18.51 6.44 25.12
N LYS A 247 -19.12 5.26 24.92
CA LYS A 247 -20.05 4.64 25.88
C LYS A 247 -19.40 3.58 26.77
N LYS A 248 -18.37 2.89 26.27
CA LYS A 248 -17.81 1.67 26.91
C LYS A 248 -16.35 1.80 27.34
N GLY A 249 -15.75 2.99 27.23
CA GLY A 249 -14.33 3.18 27.52
C GLY A 249 -13.45 2.56 26.43
N VAL A 250 -12.32 1.98 26.81
CA VAL A 250 -11.39 1.36 25.85
C VAL A 250 -11.89 -0.03 25.45
N SER A 251 -11.88 -0.36 24.16
CA SER A 251 -12.34 -1.65 23.63
C SER A 251 -11.36 -2.18 22.60
N VAL A 252 -11.23 -3.51 22.52
CA VAL A 252 -10.39 -4.20 21.52
C VAL A 252 -11.11 -4.24 20.16
N MET A 253 -10.36 -4.07 19.07
CA MET A 253 -10.86 -4.21 17.71
C MET A 253 -11.33 -5.65 17.45
N LYS A 254 -12.49 -5.80 16.82
CA LYS A 254 -13.11 -7.12 16.57
C LYS A 254 -13.13 -7.50 15.10
N THR A 255 -13.01 -6.54 14.19
CA THR A 255 -13.13 -6.82 12.75
C THR A 255 -11.77 -7.23 12.20
N LYS A 256 -11.74 -8.26 11.34
CA LYS A 256 -10.50 -8.72 10.67
C LYS A 256 -9.84 -7.58 9.89
N SER A 257 -10.62 -6.74 9.22
CA SER A 257 -10.12 -5.60 8.46
C SER A 257 -9.46 -4.52 9.33
N ASP A 258 -10.02 -4.20 10.52
CA ASP A 258 -9.38 -3.25 11.43
C ASP A 258 -8.11 -3.81 12.04
N ILE A 259 -8.12 -5.09 12.45
CA ILE A 259 -6.94 -5.78 12.98
C ILE A 259 -5.84 -5.83 11.92
N ALA A 260 -6.14 -6.30 10.71
CA ALA A 260 -5.19 -6.34 9.60
C ALA A 260 -4.58 -4.96 9.32
N ARG A 261 -5.43 -3.92 9.23
CA ARG A 261 -4.94 -2.55 9.02
C ARG A 261 -3.98 -2.11 10.12
N LYS A 262 -4.30 -2.39 11.39
CA LYS A 262 -3.45 -2.04 12.53
C LYS A 262 -2.16 -2.85 12.58
N TRP A 263 -2.23 -4.13 12.26
CA TRP A 263 -1.07 -5.00 12.14
C TRP A 263 -0.08 -4.47 11.10
N LEU A 264 -0.58 -4.06 9.95
CA LEU A 264 0.27 -3.60 8.86
C LEU A 264 0.85 -2.22 9.13
N GLN A 265 0.10 -1.33 9.80
CA GLN A 265 0.66 -0.08 10.34
C GLN A 265 1.76 -0.34 11.37
N LEU A 266 1.55 -1.32 12.25
CA LEU A 266 2.53 -1.66 13.28
C LEU A 266 3.82 -2.18 12.66
N LEU A 267 3.73 -3.06 11.67
CA LEU A 267 4.89 -3.55 10.92
C LEU A 267 5.63 -2.43 10.15
N GLU A 268 4.92 -1.38 9.74
CA GLU A 268 5.54 -0.24 9.04
C GLU A 268 6.30 0.68 10.01
N TRP A 269 5.81 0.90 11.23
CA TRP A 269 6.35 1.89 12.16
C TRP A 269 7.23 1.31 13.26
N ASP A 270 7.06 0.04 13.59
CA ASP A 270 7.82 -0.66 14.63
C ASP A 270 8.73 -1.72 13.99
N VAL A 271 9.99 -1.33 13.80
CA VAL A 271 11.03 -2.16 13.16
C VAL A 271 11.31 -3.43 13.97
N ASP A 272 11.18 -3.38 15.30
CA ASP A 272 11.44 -4.52 16.18
C ASP A 272 10.30 -5.55 16.08
N VAL A 273 9.04 -5.09 16.02
CA VAL A 273 7.90 -5.96 15.73
C VAL A 273 8.05 -6.61 14.35
N ALA A 274 8.43 -5.82 13.33
CA ALA A 274 8.64 -6.33 11.97
C ALA A 274 9.76 -7.39 11.90
N ALA A 275 10.89 -7.14 12.57
CA ALA A 275 12.01 -8.08 12.61
C ALA A 275 11.65 -9.40 13.32
N ARG A 276 10.96 -9.32 14.47
CA ARG A 276 10.49 -10.51 15.19
C ARG A 276 9.46 -11.31 14.38
N TRP A 277 8.56 -10.63 13.68
CA TRP A 277 7.61 -11.30 12.80
C TRP A 277 8.31 -12.03 11.64
N ALA A 278 9.28 -11.37 11.00
CA ALA A 278 10.08 -12.00 9.94
C ALA A 278 10.85 -13.23 10.45
N ALA A 279 11.42 -13.18 11.65
CA ALA A 279 12.08 -14.32 12.28
C ALA A 279 11.09 -15.47 12.57
N MET A 280 9.88 -15.15 13.04
CA MET A 280 8.82 -16.15 13.27
C MET A 280 8.38 -16.84 11.98
N GLN A 281 8.29 -16.09 10.86
CA GLN A 281 7.97 -16.66 9.55
C GLN A 281 9.08 -17.58 9.04
N ALA A 282 10.35 -17.17 9.14
CA ALA A 282 11.49 -17.97 8.73
C ALA A 282 11.62 -19.28 9.53
N ALA A 283 11.32 -19.24 10.84
CA ALA A 283 11.32 -20.44 11.67
C ALA A 283 10.22 -21.43 11.25
N ALA A 284 9.01 -20.93 10.95
CA ALA A 284 7.89 -21.77 10.51
C ALA A 284 8.12 -22.42 9.13
N GLU A 285 8.86 -21.77 8.23
CA GLU A 285 9.25 -22.36 6.94
C GLU A 285 10.25 -23.51 7.13
N ASN A 286 11.22 -23.38 8.04
CA ASN A 286 12.22 -24.42 8.30
C ASN A 286 11.61 -25.67 8.96
N GLU A 287 10.61 -25.54 9.83
CA GLU A 287 9.92 -26.68 10.46
C GLU A 287 9.13 -27.52 9.45
N HIS A 288 8.74 -26.95 8.31
CA HIS A 288 8.02 -27.69 7.27
C HIS A 288 8.94 -28.48 6.33
N GLU A 289 10.24 -28.16 6.31
CA GLU A 289 11.24 -28.81 5.46
C GLU A 289 11.99 -29.95 6.15
N GLU A 290 11.70 -30.32 7.41
CA GLU A 290 12.23 -31.58 7.95
C GLU A 290 11.67 -32.74 7.10
N PRO A 291 12.50 -33.36 6.25
CA PRO A 291 12.03 -34.42 5.39
C PRO A 291 11.63 -35.55 6.32
N GLU A 292 10.46 -36.13 6.07
CA GLU A 292 10.17 -37.47 6.57
C GLU A 292 11.29 -38.38 6.04
N THR A 293 12.37 -38.50 6.81
CA THR A 293 13.36 -39.54 6.62
C THR A 293 12.63 -40.81 6.99
N HIS A 294 11.89 -41.30 6.00
CA HIS A 294 11.69 -42.67 5.64
C HIS A 294 12.40 -43.58 6.64
N THR A 295 11.71 -43.81 7.76
CA THR A 295 12.02 -44.90 8.67
C THR A 295 11.89 -46.13 7.80
N GLY A 296 13.03 -46.57 7.27
CA GLY A 296 13.13 -47.74 6.46
C GLY A 296 12.41 -48.85 7.20
N MET A 297 11.36 -49.38 6.56
CA MET A 297 10.81 -50.68 6.89
C MET A 297 11.99 -51.66 6.89
N GLN A 298 12.48 -51.97 8.09
CA GLN A 298 13.21 -53.20 8.32
C GLN A 298 12.21 -54.32 8.03
N VAL A 299 12.22 -54.78 6.79
CA VAL A 299 11.57 -56.02 6.40
C VAL A 299 12.35 -57.12 7.11
N SER A 300 11.82 -57.57 8.25
CA SER A 300 12.31 -58.78 8.93
C SER A 300 12.35 -59.92 7.91
N ALA A 301 13.55 -60.47 7.72
CA ALA A 301 13.75 -61.67 6.93
C ALA A 301 13.00 -62.86 7.58
N PRO A 302 12.35 -63.73 6.80
CA PRO A 302 11.74 -64.95 7.33
C PRO A 302 12.83 -65.92 7.82
N GLU A 303 12.61 -66.49 9.01
CA GLU A 303 13.44 -67.54 9.63
C GLU A 303 13.56 -68.78 8.71
N PRO A 304 14.75 -69.42 8.65
CA PRO A 304 14.90 -70.70 7.96
C PRO A 304 14.33 -71.86 8.80
N ASP A 305 13.51 -72.68 8.15
CA ASP A 305 12.93 -73.94 8.63
C ASP A 305 14.00 -74.89 9.22
N VAL A 306 13.76 -75.36 10.44
CA VAL A 306 14.53 -76.41 11.12
C VAL A 306 13.98 -77.79 10.71
N PRO A 307 14.78 -78.69 10.13
CA PRO A 307 14.34 -80.05 9.83
C PRO A 307 14.29 -80.89 11.12
N MET A 308 13.11 -81.43 11.45
CA MET A 308 12.96 -82.48 12.47
C MET A 308 13.43 -83.82 11.90
N ASP A 309 14.52 -84.32 12.46
CA ASP A 309 15.01 -85.68 12.28
C ASP A 309 14.17 -86.63 13.15
N LEU A 310 13.52 -87.62 12.51
CA LEU A 310 12.80 -88.71 13.16
C LEU A 310 13.58 -90.00 12.88
N SER A 311 14.23 -90.53 13.90
CA SER A 311 14.75 -91.90 13.98
C SER A 311 14.51 -92.45 15.38
#